data_AF-A0A537RNA1-F1
#
_entry.id   AF-A0A537RNA1-F1
#
_cell.length_a   1.000
_cell.length_b   1.000
_cell.length_c   1.000
_cell.angle_alpha   90.00
_cell.angle_beta   90.00
_cell.angle_gamma   90.00
#
_symmetry.space_group_name_H-M   'P 1'
#
loop_
_entity.id
_entity.type
_entity.pdbx_description
1 polymer ?
#
loop_
_entity_poly.entity_id
_entity_poly.type
_entity_poly.pdbx_seq_one_letter_code
_entity_poly.pdbx_strand_id
1 'polypeptide(L)' 'MRHSIEESRLRYAEELRFTAKVGSRAVVKAFASVPRERFLGPGPWRVLSPMAMPEYWMTEDADPRHLY' A
#
# COMPACT_ATOMS: atom_id res chain seq x y z
N MET A 1 -11.42 9.26 -11.85
CA MET A 1 -11.37 7.86 -12.32
C MET A 1 -10.80 7.02 -11.20
N ARG A 2 -11.40 5.86 -10.88
CA ARG A 2 -10.83 4.93 -9.88
C ARG A 2 -9.69 4.16 -10.54
N HIS A 3 -8.54 4.09 -9.87
CA HIS A 3 -7.39 3.32 -10.35
C HIS A 3 -7.65 1.81 -10.19
N SER A 4 -7.08 1.02 -11.09
CA SER A 4 -6.98 -0.42 -10.92
C SER A 4 -6.05 -0.77 -9.76
N ILE A 5 -6.16 -1.98 -9.22
CA ILE A 5 -5.28 -2.45 -8.15
C ILE A 5 -3.80 -2.46 -8.58
N GLU A 6 -3.51 -2.78 -9.84
CA GLU A 6 -2.14 -2.75 -10.39
C GLU A 6 -1.59 -1.31 -10.44
N GLU A 7 -2.41 -0.34 -10.82
CA GLU A 7 -2.02 1.07 -10.79
C GLU A 7 -1.80 1.57 -9.35
N SER A 8 -2.63 1.15 -8.40
CA SER A 8 -2.44 1.46 -6.97
C SER A 8 -1.09 0.92 -6.46
N ARG A 9 -0.73 -0.32 -6.79
CA ARG A 9 0.57 -0.91 -6.43
C ARG A 9 1.74 -0.13 -7.00
N LEU A 10 1.66 0.22 -8.29
CA LEU A 10 2.72 0.99 -8.96
C LEU A 10 2.93 2.35 -8.30
N ARG A 11 1.84 3.05 -7.97
CA ARG A 11 1.91 4.36 -7.30
C ARG A 11 2.51 4.27 -5.91
N TYR A 12 2.05 3.32 -5.10
CA TYR A 12 2.61 3.06 -3.78
C TYR A 12 4.11 2.74 -3.84
N ALA A 13 4.52 1.91 -4.79
CA ALA A 13 5.93 1.59 -4.98
C ALA A 13 6.78 2.83 -5.33
N GLU A 14 6.29 3.71 -6.19
CA GLU A 14 6.99 4.96 -6.51
C GLU A 14 7.00 5.94 -5.33
N GLU A 15 5.93 6.02 -4.55
CA GLU A 15 5.88 6.85 -3.33
C GLU A 15 6.97 6.44 -2.33
N LEU A 16 7.15 5.13 -2.11
CA LEU A 16 8.16 4.59 -1.19
C LEU A 16 9.60 5.03 -1.52
N ARG A 17 9.89 5.36 -2.79
CA ARG A 17 11.21 5.90 -3.18
C ARG A 17 11.51 7.21 -2.46
N PHE A 18 10.48 8.02 -2.25
CA PHE A 18 10.61 9.35 -1.67
C PHE A 18 10.35 9.34 -0.17
N THR A 19 9.29 8.63 0.28
CA THR A 19 8.87 8.65 1.69
C THR A 19 9.74 7.74 2.57
N ALA A 20 10.18 6.59 2.04
CA ALA A 20 11.02 5.63 2.76
C ALA A 20 12.47 5.57 2.24
N LYS A 21 12.85 6.47 1.31
CA LYS A 21 14.20 6.56 0.72
C LYS A 21 14.69 5.24 0.10
N VAL A 22 13.79 4.46 -0.49
CA VAL A 22 14.14 3.19 -1.16
C VAL A 22 14.94 3.48 -2.43
N GLY A 23 16.27 3.32 -2.37
CA GLY A 23 17.19 3.62 -3.48
C GLY A 23 17.32 2.50 -4.53
N SER A 24 16.99 1.25 -4.18
CA SER A 24 17.12 0.12 -5.10
C SER A 24 15.92 0.00 -6.03
N ARG A 25 16.15 0.14 -7.34
CA ARG A 25 15.12 -0.05 -8.38
C ARG A 25 14.50 -1.45 -8.34
N ALA A 26 15.28 -2.48 -7.99
CA ALA A 26 14.78 -3.84 -7.88
C ALA A 26 13.78 -3.98 -6.72
N VAL A 27 14.03 -3.31 -5.59
CA VAL A 27 13.14 -3.31 -4.43
C VAL A 27 11.84 -2.55 -4.73
N VAL A 28 11.92 -1.40 -5.40
CA VAL A 28 10.72 -0.66 -5.85
C VAL A 28 9.85 -1.55 -6.75
N LYS A 29 10.46 -2.22 -7.74
CA LYS A 29 9.74 -3.16 -8.61
C LYS A 29 9.10 -4.31 -7.83
N ALA A 30 9.73 -4.80 -6.76
CA ALA A 30 9.16 -5.82 -5.90
C ALA A 30 7.86 -5.32 -5.22
N PHE A 31 7.85 -4.10 -4.66
CA PHE A 31 6.64 -3.53 -4.07
C PHE A 31 5.46 -3.40 -5.04
N ALA A 32 5.74 -3.08 -6.31
CA ALA A 32 4.70 -2.99 -7.34
C ALA A 32 4.18 -4.36 -7.80
N SER A 33 5.01 -5.42 -7.74
CA SER A 33 4.69 -6.74 -8.31
C SER A 33 4.15 -7.74 -7.30
N VAL A 34 4.46 -7.57 -6.01
CA VAL A 34 3.99 -8.48 -4.96
C VAL A 34 2.59 -8.05 -4.49
N PRO A 35 1.56 -8.91 -4.63
CA PRO A 35 0.19 -8.62 -4.23
C PRO A 35 0.04 -8.68 -2.70
N ARG A 36 0.44 -7.62 -2.00
CA ARG A 36 0.39 -7.51 -0.53
C ARG A 36 -0.97 -7.89 0.05
N GLU A 37 -2.07 -7.59 -0.66
CA GLU A 37 -3.42 -7.89 -0.18
C GLU A 37 -3.67 -9.38 0.05
N ARG A 38 -2.89 -10.27 -0.59
CA ARG A 38 -3.00 -11.72 -0.39
C ARG A 38 -2.46 -12.22 0.95
N PHE A 39 -1.73 -11.38 1.68
CA PHE A 39 -1.06 -11.76 2.94
C PHE A 39 -1.81 -11.26 4.20
N LEU A 40 -2.89 -10.49 4.05
CA LEU A 40 -3.56 -9.79 5.15
C LEU A 40 -4.89 -10.42 5.60
N GLY A 41 -5.32 -11.50 4.95
CA GLY A 41 -6.65 -12.08 5.16
C GLY A 41 -7.79 -11.17 4.66
N PRO A 42 -9.05 -11.54 4.92
CA PRO A 42 -10.22 -10.74 4.53
C PRO A 42 -10.25 -9.38 5.23
N GLY A 43 -10.53 -8.30 4.50
CA GLY A 43 -10.79 -6.97 5.05
C GLY A 43 -12.21 -6.83 5.64
N PRO A 44 -12.58 -5.62 6.12
CA PRO A 44 -11.78 -4.39 6.17
C PRO A 44 -10.58 -4.50 7.12
N TRP A 45 -9.53 -3.72 6.86
CA TRP A 45 -8.27 -3.80 7.61
C TRP A 45 -8.08 -2.60 8.54
N ARG A 46 -7.35 -2.84 9.65
CA ARG A 46 -6.87 -1.80 10.55
C ARG A 46 -5.47 -1.36 10.13
N VAL A 47 -5.31 -0.09 9.75
CA VAL A 47 -4.07 0.46 9.19
C VAL A 47 -3.46 1.48 10.16
N LEU A 48 -2.15 1.36 10.42
CA LEU A 48 -1.40 2.30 11.24
C LEU A 48 -1.15 3.60 10.45
N SER A 49 -1.43 4.76 11.04
CA SER A 49 -1.15 6.05 10.43
C SER A 49 0.34 6.35 10.41
N PRO A 50 0.95 6.64 9.24
CA PRO A 50 2.34 7.06 9.17
C PRO A 50 2.56 8.50 9.66
N MET A 51 1.50 9.31 9.80
CA MET A 51 1.60 10.74 10.14
C MET A 51 1.15 11.08 11.57
N ALA A 52 0.39 10.22 12.22
CA ALA A 52 -0.19 10.47 13.53
C ALA A 52 0.03 9.27 14.47
N MET A 53 1.30 8.90 14.70
CA MET A 53 1.62 7.76 15.58
C MET A 53 1.11 8.03 17.02
N PRO A 54 0.38 7.10 17.67
CA PRO A 54 0.08 5.71 17.29
C PRO A 54 -1.37 5.47 16.80
N GLU A 55 -1.98 6.43 16.11
CA GLU A 55 -3.36 6.32 15.63
C GLU A 55 -3.51 5.28 14.52
N TYR A 56 -4.64 4.58 14.55
CA TYR A 56 -5.05 3.62 13.54
C TYR A 56 -6.37 4.06 12.92
N TRP A 57 -6.59 3.69 11.66
CA TRP A 57 -7.86 3.84 10.99
C TRP A 57 -8.31 2.52 10.37
N MET A 58 -9.62 2.40 10.11
CA MET A 58 -10.22 1.25 9.44
C MET A 58 -10.47 1.58 7.97
N THR A 59 -10.16 0.65 7.07
CA THR A 59 -10.58 0.80 5.66
C THR A 59 -12.11 0.79 5.56
N GLU A 60 -12.65 1.50 4.55
CA GLU A 60 -14.10 1.64 4.37
C GLU A 60 -14.76 0.28 4.10
N ASP A 61 -14.11 -0.55 3.28
CA ASP A 61 -14.53 -1.91 2.97
C ASP A 61 -13.32 -2.83 2.76
N ALA A 62 -13.55 -3.99 2.14
CA ALA A 62 -12.53 -4.99 1.83
C ALA A 62 -11.86 -4.78 0.45
N ASP A 63 -12.04 -3.62 -0.19
CA ASP A 63 -11.38 -3.30 -1.44
C ASP A 63 -9.86 -3.18 -1.22
N PRO A 64 -9.06 -4.04 -1.85
CA PRO A 64 -7.62 -4.11 -1.61
C PRO A 64 -6.86 -2.83 -2.00
N ARG A 65 -7.48 -1.93 -2.76
CA ARG A 65 -6.88 -0.63 -3.11
C ARG A 65 -6.66 0.25 -1.88
N HIS A 66 -7.42 0.06 -0.80
CA HIS A 66 -7.23 0.81 0.45
C HIS A 66 -5.91 0.51 1.15
N LEU A 67 -5.21 -0.57 0.77
CA LEU A 67 -3.95 -0.91 1.38
C LEU A 67 -2.80 -0.04 0.89
N TYR A 68 -2.90 0.51 -0.32
CA TYR A 68 -1.85 1.18 -1.10
C TYR A 68 -2.05 2.69 -1.15
#